data_AF-A0A1L7WGM8-F1
#
_entry.id   AF-A0A1L7WGM8-F1
#
_cell.length_a   1.000
_cell.length_b   1.000
_cell.length_c   1.000
_cell.angle_alpha   90.00
_cell.angle_beta   90.00
_cell.angle_gamma   90.00
#
_symmetry.space_group_name_H-M   'P 1'
#
loop_
_entity.id
_entity.type
_entity.pdbx_description
1 polymer ?
#
loop_
_entity_poly.entity_id
_entity_poly.type
_entity_poly.pdbx_seq_one_letter_code
_entity_poly.pdbx_strand_id
1 'polypeptide(L)'
;MANSEGTTKYEAVVVGAGPAGICAVGNLLEQNKEPILWVDDVMSGGRLNKYYREVPSNTRVKRFISYAEGVKAFRDVAKETPKPNAYQHLKDLDQEATCHIAEAADLCIMLTKGLDESKGVHKHLGKVSEASWSDSGNWSIKINSPGQDPSTITSKLLILCTGSSPTTGPLPVSRLQEIGLDSALNPPLLSKMIPKDQSITIAVIGASHSAILVLRNLYYLASSTHPSLAIKWFTRHPLRYAEERGDWIYRDNTGLKGDVAVWAQENLEEDRLPSSDVSKYLQKISTTKATEQEDYREYLKDCTHVVQAIGFHANEIPVLDRGGKKFEMKYNNETGGFEDSDGKDIKGLYAAGIAFPERVVDPEGNVEYAVGLAKFMKFLKRVVPSWTLT
;
A
#
# COMPACT_ATOMS: atom_id res chain seq x y z
N MET A 1 -31.01 -9.08 -37.93
CA MET A 1 -29.58 -8.75 -38.10
C MET A 1 -29.13 -8.09 -36.81
N ALA A 2 -28.44 -8.84 -35.95
CA ALA A 2 -27.93 -8.33 -34.70
C ALA A 2 -26.74 -7.43 -35.02
N ASN A 3 -26.79 -6.16 -34.59
CA ASN A 3 -25.64 -5.28 -34.60
C ASN A 3 -24.56 -5.94 -33.73
N SER A 4 -23.42 -6.28 -34.33
CA SER A 4 -22.20 -6.57 -33.60
C SER A 4 -21.79 -5.29 -32.88
N GLU A 5 -22.11 -5.16 -31.60
CA GLU A 5 -21.52 -4.13 -30.73
C GLU A 5 -20.00 -4.30 -30.80
N GLY A 6 -19.32 -3.31 -31.38
CA GLY A 6 -17.88 -3.36 -31.55
C GLY A 6 -17.21 -3.44 -30.19
N THR A 7 -16.43 -4.49 -29.95
CA THR A 7 -15.60 -4.62 -28.76
C THR A 7 -14.63 -3.44 -28.71
N THR A 8 -14.84 -2.51 -27.78
CA THR A 8 -13.94 -1.36 -27.59
C THR A 8 -12.53 -1.90 -27.32
N LYS A 9 -11.58 -1.49 -28.16
CA LYS A 9 -10.19 -1.92 -28.08
C LYS A 9 -9.36 -0.83 -27.41
N TYR A 10 -8.73 -1.18 -26.30
CA TYR A 10 -7.81 -0.31 -25.56
C TYR A 10 -6.37 -0.67 -25.89
N GLU A 11 -5.46 0.30 -25.78
CA GLU A 11 -4.03 -0.01 -25.85
C GLU A 11 -3.56 -0.60 -24.51
N ALA A 12 -4.09 -0.08 -23.40
CA ALA A 12 -3.78 -0.56 -22.06
C ALA A 12 -5.01 -0.60 -21.15
N VAL A 13 -5.00 -1.56 -20.22
CA VAL A 13 -5.91 -1.64 -19.09
C VAL A 13 -5.11 -1.60 -17.80
N VAL A 14 -5.44 -0.67 -16.91
CA VAL A 14 -4.82 -0.56 -15.58
C VAL A 14 -5.85 -0.95 -14.52
N VAL A 15 -5.50 -1.90 -13.65
CA VAL A 15 -6.38 -2.40 -12.58
C VAL A 15 -5.92 -1.85 -11.23
N GLY A 16 -6.75 -1.02 -10.62
CA GLY A 16 -6.52 -0.36 -9.34
C GLY A 16 -6.18 1.12 -9.48
N ALA A 17 -6.80 1.97 -8.66
CA ALA A 17 -6.59 3.42 -8.62
C ALA A 17 -5.89 3.87 -7.33
N GLY A 18 -5.09 2.99 -6.74
CA GLY A 18 -4.09 3.35 -5.73
C GLY A 18 -2.88 4.08 -6.34
N PRO A 19 -1.91 4.50 -5.51
CA PRO A 19 -0.75 5.28 -5.98
C PRO A 19 0.05 4.63 -7.12
N ALA A 20 0.17 3.30 -7.15
CA ALA A 20 0.85 2.60 -8.22
C ALA A 20 0.05 2.62 -9.54
N GLY A 21 -1.27 2.47 -9.48
CA GLY A 21 -2.13 2.52 -10.67
C GLY A 21 -2.21 3.92 -11.27
N ILE A 22 -2.33 4.96 -10.43
CA ILE A 22 -2.23 6.36 -10.86
C ILE A 22 -0.90 6.57 -11.61
N CYS A 23 0.20 6.07 -11.02
CA CYS A 23 1.54 6.16 -11.60
C CYS A 23 1.67 5.40 -12.93
N ALA A 24 1.08 4.21 -13.04
CA ALA A 24 1.09 3.41 -14.25
C ALA A 24 0.39 4.12 -15.40
N VAL A 25 -0.82 4.68 -15.15
CA VAL A 25 -1.54 5.51 -16.13
C VAL A 25 -0.67 6.67 -16.60
N GLY A 26 -0.08 7.42 -15.67
CA GLY A 26 0.77 8.56 -16.01
C GLY A 26 1.99 8.19 -16.88
N ASN A 27 2.64 7.06 -16.61
CA ASN A 27 3.80 6.61 -17.38
C ASN A 27 3.41 6.01 -18.74
N LEU A 28 2.26 5.33 -18.84
CA LEU A 28 1.73 4.84 -20.11
C LEU A 28 1.40 6.00 -21.06
N LEU A 29 0.86 7.10 -20.54
CA LEU A 29 0.64 8.32 -21.32
C LEU A 29 1.95 8.93 -21.83
N GLU A 30 3.07 8.87 -21.08
CA GLU A 30 4.37 9.31 -21.60
C GLU A 30 4.87 8.44 -22.76
N GLN A 31 4.39 7.21 -22.88
CA GLN A 31 4.69 6.30 -23.99
C GLN A 31 3.63 6.34 -25.11
N ASN A 32 2.69 7.29 -25.08
CA ASN A 32 1.56 7.42 -26.00
C ASN A 32 0.74 6.13 -26.12
N LYS A 33 0.45 5.48 -24.98
CA LYS A 33 -0.32 4.24 -24.89
C LYS A 33 -1.80 4.45 -24.58
N GLU A 34 -2.42 5.42 -25.26
CA GLU A 34 -3.86 5.64 -25.28
C GLU A 34 -4.57 4.87 -26.42
N PRO A 35 -5.88 4.57 -26.30
CA PRO A 35 -6.74 4.81 -25.13
C PRO A 35 -6.45 3.83 -23.99
N ILE A 36 -6.49 4.34 -22.74
CA ILE A 36 -6.30 3.57 -21.51
C ILE A 36 -7.67 3.36 -20.85
N LEU A 37 -8.01 2.11 -20.51
CA LEU A 37 -9.10 1.81 -19.61
C LEU A 37 -8.56 1.63 -18.19
N TRP A 38 -8.96 2.50 -17.27
CA TRP A 38 -8.56 2.43 -15.88
C TRP A 38 -9.74 1.89 -15.06
N VAL A 39 -9.55 0.75 -14.41
CA VAL A 39 -10.61 0.03 -13.66
C VAL A 39 -10.28 0.03 -12.17
N ASP A 40 -11.22 0.47 -11.34
CA ASP A 40 -11.11 0.44 -9.88
C ASP A 40 -12.52 0.44 -9.26
N ASP A 41 -12.66 -0.03 -8.03
CA ASP A 41 -13.97 -0.09 -7.37
C ASP A 41 -14.43 1.26 -6.81
N VAL A 42 -13.53 2.23 -6.59
CA VAL A 42 -13.85 3.52 -5.94
C VAL A 42 -13.29 4.74 -6.68
N MET A 43 -12.17 4.61 -7.40
CA MET A 43 -11.47 5.70 -8.10
C MET A 43 -11.06 6.85 -7.17
N SER A 44 -10.45 6.54 -6.03
CA SER A 44 -10.19 7.53 -4.97
C SER A 44 -8.86 7.36 -4.25
N GLY A 45 -7.77 7.00 -4.95
CA GLY A 45 -6.44 6.88 -4.34
C GLY A 45 -6.22 5.61 -3.52
N GLY A 46 -7.11 4.62 -3.63
CA GLY A 46 -7.02 3.33 -2.98
C GLY A 46 -6.97 3.41 -1.44
N ARG A 47 -6.25 2.45 -0.83
CA ARG A 47 -6.17 2.30 0.63
C ARG A 47 -5.48 3.48 1.34
N LEU A 48 -4.57 4.18 0.64
CA LEU A 48 -3.90 5.37 1.15
C LEU A 48 -4.92 6.41 1.63
N ASN A 49 -5.91 6.69 0.79
CA ASN A 49 -7.00 7.60 1.10
C ASN A 49 -8.05 6.95 2.02
N LYS A 50 -8.40 5.68 1.77
CA LYS A 50 -9.51 5.02 2.47
C LYS A 50 -9.26 4.82 3.96
N TYR A 51 -8.02 4.50 4.36
CA TYR A 51 -7.73 4.05 5.73
C TYR A 51 -6.67 4.87 6.46
N TYR A 52 -5.74 5.52 5.75
CA TYR A 52 -4.50 5.99 6.38
C TYR A 52 -4.37 7.51 6.49
N ARG A 53 -5.44 8.29 6.29
CA ARG A 53 -5.35 9.77 6.33
C ARG A 53 -4.79 10.33 7.64
N GLU A 54 -5.16 9.72 8.77
CA GLU A 54 -4.71 10.09 10.12
C GLU A 54 -3.27 9.65 10.45
N VAL A 55 -2.63 8.88 9.56
CA VAL A 55 -1.29 8.35 9.80
C VAL A 55 -0.25 9.43 9.48
N PRO A 56 0.67 9.76 10.40
CA PRO A 56 1.84 10.55 10.04
C PRO A 56 2.76 9.73 9.16
N SER A 57 3.17 10.33 8.04
CA SER A 57 3.99 9.65 7.06
C SER A 57 5.43 9.50 7.53
N ASN A 58 6.07 8.40 7.14
CA ASN A 58 7.52 8.24 7.21
C ASN A 58 8.26 8.80 5.99
N THR A 59 7.56 9.46 5.07
CA THR A 59 8.09 9.99 3.82
C THR A 59 8.22 11.51 3.89
N ARG A 60 9.37 12.04 3.49
CA ARG A 60 9.58 13.50 3.39
C ARG A 60 8.70 14.09 2.29
N VAL A 61 8.17 15.30 2.52
CA VAL A 61 7.25 16.01 1.61
C VAL A 61 7.80 16.09 0.18
N LYS A 62 9.09 16.39 0.00
CA LYS A 62 9.73 16.47 -1.33
C LYS A 62 9.56 15.21 -2.17
N ARG A 63 9.41 14.03 -1.54
CA ARG A 63 9.20 12.77 -2.26
C ARG A 63 7.78 12.70 -2.84
N PHE A 64 6.76 13.26 -2.18
CA PHE A 64 5.43 13.41 -2.77
C PHE A 64 5.43 14.41 -3.94
N ILE A 65 6.18 15.51 -3.83
CA ILE A 65 6.37 16.45 -4.94
C ILE A 65 7.05 15.75 -6.13
N SER A 66 8.12 14.98 -5.90
CA SER A 66 8.79 14.23 -6.97
C SER A 66 7.87 13.21 -7.69
N TYR A 67 6.87 12.69 -6.98
CA TYR A 67 5.83 11.85 -7.59
C TYR A 67 4.90 12.68 -8.50
N ALA A 68 4.38 13.82 -8.01
CA ALA A 68 3.52 14.72 -8.77
C ALA A 68 4.22 15.30 -10.02
N GLU A 69 5.52 15.51 -9.94
CA GLU A 69 6.33 16.07 -11.02
C GLU A 69 6.94 15.00 -11.93
N GLY A 70 6.73 13.71 -11.62
CA GLY A 70 7.35 12.59 -12.32
C GLY A 70 7.04 12.63 -13.82
N VAL A 71 5.77 12.67 -14.20
CA VAL A 71 5.34 12.56 -15.60
C VAL A 71 4.65 13.83 -16.11
N LYS A 72 4.69 14.06 -17.43
CA LYS A 72 4.07 15.24 -18.05
C LYS A 72 2.59 15.35 -17.71
N ALA A 73 1.84 14.25 -17.82
CA ALA A 73 0.40 14.24 -17.53
C ALA A 73 0.06 14.76 -16.12
N PHE A 74 0.88 14.44 -15.11
CA PHE A 74 0.64 14.90 -13.74
C PHE A 74 0.96 16.39 -13.58
N ARG A 75 2.04 16.87 -14.21
CA ARG A 75 2.39 18.30 -14.25
C ARG A 75 1.30 19.12 -14.92
N ASP A 76 0.72 18.60 -16.01
CA ASP A 76 -0.42 19.22 -16.70
C ASP A 76 -1.65 19.29 -15.79
N VAL A 77 -2.01 18.18 -15.11
CA VAL A 77 -3.12 18.18 -14.14
C VAL A 77 -2.87 19.19 -13.01
N ALA A 78 -1.66 19.25 -12.46
CA ALA A 78 -1.33 20.20 -11.40
C ALA A 78 -1.44 21.68 -11.87
N LYS A 79 -1.13 21.95 -13.15
CA LYS A 79 -1.25 23.27 -13.77
C LYS A 79 -2.71 23.64 -14.08
N GLU A 80 -3.50 22.68 -14.54
CA GLU A 80 -4.90 22.85 -14.96
C GLU A 80 -5.86 22.93 -13.77
N THR A 81 -5.51 22.30 -12.63
CA THR A 81 -6.37 22.28 -11.44
C THR A 81 -6.42 23.67 -10.78
N PRO A 82 -7.61 24.28 -10.59
CA PRO A 82 -7.76 25.57 -9.92
C PRO A 82 -7.12 25.60 -8.54
N LYS A 83 -6.54 26.75 -8.16
CA LYS A 83 -5.90 26.95 -6.85
C LYS A 83 -6.92 27.46 -5.80
N PRO A 84 -6.75 27.12 -4.51
CA PRO A 84 -5.73 26.23 -3.94
C PRO A 84 -5.97 24.76 -4.30
N ASN A 85 -4.88 24.00 -4.51
CA ASN A 85 -4.95 22.58 -4.86
C ASN A 85 -3.91 21.76 -4.07
N ALA A 86 -4.06 20.44 -4.06
CA ALA A 86 -3.25 19.53 -3.25
C ALA A 86 -1.75 19.57 -3.57
N TYR A 87 -1.39 19.77 -4.85
CA TYR A 87 0.02 19.94 -5.24
C TYR A 87 0.62 21.22 -4.68
N GLN A 88 -0.09 22.36 -4.79
CA GLN A 88 0.38 23.63 -4.24
C GLN A 88 0.51 23.55 -2.71
N HIS A 89 -0.48 22.95 -2.03
CA HIS A 89 -0.42 22.74 -0.59
C HIS A 89 0.82 21.94 -0.17
N LEU A 90 1.09 20.79 -0.80
CA LEU A 90 2.31 20.02 -0.55
C LEU A 90 3.61 20.81 -0.84
N LYS A 91 3.59 21.72 -1.81
CA LYS A 91 4.75 22.55 -2.17
C LYS A 91 5.04 23.62 -1.14
N ASP A 92 3.99 24.10 -0.46
CA ASP A 92 4.08 25.15 0.57
C ASP A 92 4.49 24.58 1.94
N LEU A 93 4.42 23.26 2.13
CA LEU A 93 4.96 22.57 3.32
C LEU A 93 6.49 22.52 3.31
N ASP A 94 7.09 22.29 4.48
CA ASP A 94 8.54 22.03 4.60
C ASP A 94 8.92 20.74 3.86
N GLN A 95 9.75 20.91 2.84
CA GLN A 95 10.17 19.84 1.93
C GLN A 95 11.06 18.78 2.58
N GLU A 96 11.73 19.12 3.68
CA GLU A 96 12.56 18.18 4.45
C GLU A 96 11.83 17.54 5.63
N ALA A 97 10.67 18.06 6.01
CA ALA A 97 9.80 17.47 7.01
C ALA A 97 8.97 16.29 6.46
N THR A 98 8.34 15.56 7.37
CA THR A 98 7.25 14.62 7.06
C THR A 98 5.90 15.32 7.21
N CYS A 99 4.84 14.73 6.66
CA CYS A 99 3.47 15.23 6.78
C CYS A 99 2.49 14.08 7.04
N HIS A 100 1.21 14.38 7.30
CA HIS A 100 0.19 13.35 7.35
C HIS A 100 -0.03 12.74 5.96
N ILE A 101 -0.40 11.45 5.93
CA ILE A 101 -0.73 10.74 4.69
C ILE A 101 -1.95 11.36 3.99
N ALA A 102 -2.82 12.08 4.71
CA ALA A 102 -3.89 12.88 4.13
C ALA A 102 -3.42 13.76 2.96
N GLU A 103 -2.24 14.38 3.07
CA GLU A 103 -1.72 15.28 2.03
C GLU A 103 -1.36 14.53 0.74
N ALA A 104 -0.74 13.35 0.89
CA ALA A 104 -0.45 12.47 -0.24
C ALA A 104 -1.73 11.86 -0.84
N ALA A 105 -2.74 11.57 -0.01
CA ALA A 105 -4.03 11.09 -0.46
C ALA A 105 -4.78 12.14 -1.30
N ASP A 106 -4.75 13.41 -0.89
CA ASP A 106 -5.38 14.51 -1.63
C ASP A 106 -4.69 14.76 -2.98
N LEU A 107 -3.36 14.64 -3.02
CA LEU A 107 -2.62 14.63 -4.28
C LEU A 107 -3.08 13.49 -5.19
N CYS A 108 -3.18 12.26 -4.68
CA CYS A 108 -3.65 11.11 -5.45
C CYS A 108 -5.08 11.30 -5.98
N ILE A 109 -5.99 11.85 -5.17
CA ILE A 109 -7.37 12.16 -5.59
C ILE A 109 -7.35 13.21 -6.71
N MET A 110 -6.58 14.28 -6.54
CA MET A 110 -6.46 15.35 -7.54
C MET A 110 -5.97 14.81 -8.87
N LEU A 111 -4.90 14.00 -8.88
CA LEU A 111 -4.37 13.36 -10.07
C LEU A 111 -5.37 12.40 -10.70
N THR A 112 -6.03 11.56 -9.89
CA THR A 112 -7.08 10.65 -10.36
C THR A 112 -8.21 11.41 -11.03
N LYS A 113 -8.62 12.58 -10.51
CA LYS A 113 -9.67 13.40 -11.14
C LYS A 113 -9.24 13.97 -12.49
N GLY A 114 -8.05 14.58 -12.57
CA GLY A 114 -7.59 15.28 -13.78
C GLY A 114 -7.08 14.40 -14.93
N LEU A 115 -6.79 13.12 -14.67
CA LEU A 115 -6.54 12.12 -15.72
C LEU A 115 -7.87 11.61 -16.26
N ASP A 116 -8.37 12.17 -17.35
CA ASP A 116 -9.69 11.88 -17.90
C ASP A 116 -9.65 11.60 -19.41
N GLU A 117 -10.83 11.50 -20.05
CA GLU A 117 -10.96 11.14 -21.46
C GLU A 117 -10.30 12.16 -22.40
N SER A 118 -10.19 13.43 -21.99
CA SER A 118 -9.46 14.45 -22.78
C SER A 118 -7.98 14.13 -22.93
N LYS A 119 -7.45 13.27 -22.05
CA LYS A 119 -6.08 12.76 -22.05
C LYS A 119 -6.01 11.29 -22.47
N GLY A 120 -7.08 10.73 -23.04
CA GLY A 120 -7.15 9.33 -23.47
C GLY A 120 -7.34 8.32 -22.34
N VAL A 121 -7.81 8.74 -21.17
CA VAL A 121 -8.02 7.87 -20.00
C VAL A 121 -9.51 7.72 -19.70
N HIS A 122 -10.04 6.51 -19.92
CA HIS A 122 -11.42 6.14 -19.62
C HIS A 122 -11.47 5.45 -18.26
N LYS A 123 -12.25 5.99 -17.33
CA LYS A 123 -12.42 5.40 -15.99
C LYS A 123 -13.63 4.48 -15.97
N HIS A 124 -13.48 3.33 -15.35
CA HIS A 124 -14.55 2.35 -15.19
C HIS A 124 -14.66 1.89 -13.74
N LEU A 125 -15.82 2.10 -13.12
CA LEU A 125 -16.09 1.61 -11.78
C LEU A 125 -16.45 0.12 -11.83
N GLY A 126 -15.59 -0.73 -11.30
CA GLY A 126 -15.80 -2.16 -11.32
C GLY A 126 -14.59 -2.95 -10.84
N LYS A 127 -14.71 -4.28 -10.91
CA LYS A 127 -13.63 -5.21 -10.59
C LYS A 127 -13.34 -6.10 -11.77
N VAL A 128 -12.08 -6.21 -12.15
CA VAL A 128 -11.64 -7.22 -13.12
C VAL A 128 -11.66 -8.58 -12.42
N SER A 129 -12.44 -9.53 -12.94
CA SER A 129 -12.51 -10.88 -12.37
C SER A 129 -11.69 -11.89 -13.12
N GLU A 130 -11.59 -11.73 -14.44
CA GLU A 130 -10.93 -12.67 -15.35
C GLU A 130 -10.21 -11.90 -16.45
N ALA A 131 -9.06 -12.40 -16.88
CA ALA A 131 -8.42 -11.96 -18.12
C ALA A 131 -7.73 -13.14 -18.83
N SER A 132 -8.08 -13.33 -20.10
CA SER A 132 -7.55 -14.42 -20.93
C SER A 132 -6.66 -13.85 -22.03
N TRP A 133 -5.47 -14.43 -22.20
CA TRP A 133 -4.56 -14.06 -23.28
C TRP A 133 -4.94 -14.80 -24.57
N SER A 134 -5.17 -14.05 -25.65
CA SER A 134 -5.47 -14.59 -26.96
C SER A 134 -4.21 -14.89 -27.77
N ASP A 135 -4.28 -15.88 -28.67
CA ASP A 135 -3.20 -16.14 -29.64
C ASP A 135 -3.04 -15.00 -30.67
N SER A 136 -4.03 -14.11 -30.78
CA SER A 136 -3.93 -12.87 -31.55
C SER A 136 -3.14 -11.75 -30.84
N GLY A 137 -2.57 -12.02 -29.67
CA GLY A 137 -1.68 -11.10 -28.95
C GLY A 137 -2.42 -10.00 -28.19
N ASN A 138 -3.64 -10.26 -27.70
CA ASN A 138 -4.39 -9.31 -26.88
C ASN A 138 -4.98 -10.00 -25.64
N TRP A 139 -5.17 -9.24 -24.58
CA TRP A 139 -5.95 -9.61 -23.41
C TRP A 139 -7.43 -9.41 -23.68
N SER A 140 -8.24 -10.42 -23.39
CA SER A 140 -9.70 -10.33 -23.22
C SER A 140 -10.01 -10.24 -21.74
N ILE A 141 -10.59 -9.13 -21.28
CA ILE A 141 -10.68 -8.78 -19.87
C ILE A 141 -12.14 -8.61 -19.49
N LYS A 142 -12.57 -9.33 -18.45
CA LYS A 142 -13.94 -9.32 -17.94
C LYS A 142 -14.05 -8.43 -16.72
N ILE A 143 -14.97 -7.48 -16.77
CA ILE A 143 -15.20 -6.48 -15.74
C ILE A 143 -16.59 -6.67 -15.15
N ASN A 144 -16.65 -6.84 -13.84
CA ASN A 144 -17.90 -6.88 -13.08
C ASN A 144 -18.16 -5.48 -12.51
N SER A 145 -19.27 -4.88 -12.93
CA SER A 145 -19.67 -3.54 -12.49
C SER A 145 -20.88 -3.63 -11.54
N PRO A 146 -20.98 -2.79 -10.50
CA PRO A 146 -22.14 -2.79 -9.62
C PRO A 146 -23.45 -2.55 -10.39
N GLY A 147 -24.40 -3.47 -10.29
CA GLY A 147 -25.73 -3.34 -10.89
C GLY A 147 -25.80 -3.48 -12.41
N GLN A 148 -24.76 -4.03 -13.05
CA GLN A 148 -24.73 -4.29 -14.50
C GLN A 148 -24.22 -5.71 -14.78
N ASP A 149 -24.57 -6.24 -15.95
CA ASP A 149 -24.00 -7.50 -16.43
C ASP A 149 -22.49 -7.35 -16.68
N PRO A 150 -21.70 -8.42 -16.49
CA PRO A 150 -20.27 -8.40 -16.78
C PRO A 150 -19.99 -7.98 -18.24
N SER A 151 -19.07 -7.05 -18.43
CA SER A 151 -18.61 -6.65 -19.76
C SER A 151 -17.25 -7.25 -20.10
N THR A 152 -16.98 -7.45 -21.39
CA THR A 152 -15.68 -7.91 -21.88
C THR A 152 -15.08 -6.86 -22.79
N ILE A 153 -13.82 -6.51 -22.54
CA ILE A 153 -13.05 -5.57 -23.35
C ILE A 153 -11.76 -6.22 -23.82
N THR A 154 -11.13 -5.64 -24.84
CA THR A 154 -9.82 -6.13 -25.34
C THR A 154 -8.74 -5.10 -25.17
N SER A 155 -7.51 -5.54 -24.85
CA SER A 155 -6.36 -4.66 -24.67
C SER A 155 -5.05 -5.32 -25.06
N LYS A 156 -4.03 -4.57 -25.46
CA LYS A 156 -2.68 -5.12 -25.65
C LYS A 156 -1.95 -5.29 -24.32
N LEU A 157 -2.11 -4.31 -23.42
CA LEU A 157 -1.46 -4.30 -22.11
C LEU A 157 -2.50 -4.47 -20.99
N LEU A 158 -2.15 -5.25 -19.98
CA LEU A 158 -2.86 -5.42 -18.71
C LEU A 158 -1.88 -5.16 -17.57
N ILE A 159 -2.12 -4.12 -16.79
CA ILE A 159 -1.26 -3.68 -15.68
C ILE A 159 -2.02 -3.89 -14.37
N LEU A 160 -1.48 -4.76 -13.51
CA LEU A 160 -2.05 -5.06 -12.20
C LEU A 160 -1.45 -4.17 -11.11
N CYS A 161 -2.28 -3.28 -10.56
CA CYS A 161 -1.96 -2.41 -9.43
C CYS A 161 -2.95 -2.63 -8.28
N THR A 162 -3.23 -3.90 -7.99
CA THR A 162 -4.33 -4.37 -7.10
C THR A 162 -4.13 -4.05 -5.62
N GLY A 163 -2.93 -3.62 -5.22
CA GLY A 163 -2.62 -3.27 -3.84
C GLY A 163 -2.57 -4.47 -2.89
N SER A 164 -2.41 -4.19 -1.60
CA SER A 164 -2.24 -5.21 -0.56
C SER A 164 -3.13 -4.91 0.64
N SER A 165 -3.40 -5.92 1.47
CA SER A 165 -4.16 -5.80 2.71
C SER A 165 -3.33 -6.28 3.92
N PRO A 166 -3.62 -5.77 5.15
CA PRO A 166 -2.93 -6.21 6.35
C PRO A 166 -2.97 -7.73 6.51
N THR A 167 -1.85 -8.33 6.84
CA THR A 167 -1.76 -9.76 7.09
C THR A 167 -2.28 -10.08 8.49
N THR A 168 -3.18 -11.05 8.57
CA THR A 168 -3.62 -11.67 9.83
C THR A 168 -3.28 -13.16 9.79
N GLY A 169 -3.07 -13.76 10.96
CA GLY A 169 -2.84 -15.19 11.10
C GLY A 169 -3.65 -15.79 12.25
N PRO A 170 -3.81 -17.13 12.28
CA PRO A 170 -4.40 -17.80 13.41
C PRO A 170 -3.52 -17.63 14.65
N LEU A 171 -4.15 -17.37 15.80
CA LEU A 171 -3.50 -17.26 17.10
C LEU A 171 -3.87 -18.46 17.97
N PRO A 172 -3.00 -18.90 18.92
CA PRO A 172 -3.27 -20.07 19.75
C PRO A 172 -4.34 -19.84 20.83
N VAL A 173 -4.98 -18.67 20.86
CA VAL A 173 -6.06 -18.28 21.78
C VAL A 173 -7.24 -17.77 20.96
N SER A 174 -8.42 -18.37 21.13
CA SER A 174 -9.60 -18.12 20.29
C SER A 174 -10.53 -16.99 20.78
N ARG A 175 -10.37 -16.52 22.02
CA ARG A 175 -11.27 -15.52 22.64
C ARG A 175 -10.99 -14.06 22.28
N LEU A 176 -9.93 -13.81 21.50
CA LEU A 176 -9.46 -12.45 21.21
C LEU A 176 -10.37 -11.76 20.19
N GLN A 177 -10.78 -10.53 20.50
CA GLN A 177 -11.43 -9.66 19.52
C GLN A 177 -10.39 -8.95 18.66
N GLU A 178 -10.45 -9.14 17.35
CA GLU A 178 -9.53 -8.47 16.43
C GLU A 178 -9.99 -7.05 16.12
N ILE A 179 -9.13 -6.06 16.40
CA ILE A 179 -9.40 -4.65 16.07
C ILE A 179 -9.11 -4.38 14.58
N GLY A 180 -8.14 -5.11 14.01
CA GLY A 180 -7.62 -4.91 12.67
C GLY A 180 -6.63 -3.74 12.59
N LEU A 181 -5.61 -3.89 11.75
CA LEU A 181 -4.54 -2.89 11.63
C LEU A 181 -5.05 -1.53 11.14
N ASP A 182 -5.96 -1.51 10.17
CA ASP A 182 -6.50 -0.26 9.61
C ASP A 182 -7.22 0.58 10.67
N SER A 183 -8.06 -0.07 11.48
CA SER A 183 -8.78 0.59 12.57
C SER A 183 -7.83 1.09 13.65
N ALA A 184 -6.81 0.30 13.98
CA ALA A 184 -5.81 0.64 14.99
C ALA A 184 -4.90 1.82 14.59
N LEU A 185 -4.76 2.07 13.29
CA LEU A 185 -4.02 3.22 12.75
C LEU A 185 -4.87 4.49 12.64
N ASN A 186 -6.17 4.44 12.93
CA ASN A 186 -7.08 5.58 12.91
C ASN A 186 -7.49 5.95 14.34
N PRO A 187 -6.86 6.95 15.00
CA PRO A 187 -7.12 7.26 16.40
C PRO A 187 -8.58 7.60 16.72
N PRO A 188 -9.31 8.41 15.90
CA PRO A 188 -10.74 8.65 16.13
C PRO A 188 -11.60 7.39 16.09
N LEU A 189 -11.33 6.47 15.17
CA LEU A 189 -12.05 5.20 15.07
C LEU A 189 -11.68 4.26 16.23
N LEU A 190 -10.39 4.12 16.51
CA LEU A 190 -9.87 3.30 17.61
C LEU A 190 -10.46 3.71 18.95
N SER A 191 -10.52 5.02 19.23
CA SER A 191 -11.11 5.58 20.45
C SER A 191 -12.59 5.18 20.63
N LYS A 192 -13.34 5.08 19.53
CA LYS A 192 -14.75 4.68 19.53
C LYS A 192 -14.94 3.17 19.66
N MET A 193 -14.00 2.37 19.14
CA MET A 193 -14.07 0.91 19.19
C MET A 193 -13.76 0.34 20.57
N ILE A 194 -12.87 0.99 21.33
CA ILE A 194 -12.46 0.50 22.65
C ILE A 194 -13.42 1.05 23.72
N PRO A 195 -14.08 0.20 24.52
CA PRO A 195 -14.91 0.64 25.65
C PRO A 195 -14.10 1.44 26.67
N LYS A 196 -14.70 2.51 27.21
CA LYS A 196 -14.04 3.39 28.20
C LYS A 196 -14.24 2.93 29.65
N ASP A 197 -15.27 2.14 29.87
CA ASP A 197 -15.79 1.72 31.17
C ASP A 197 -15.45 0.26 31.52
N GLN A 198 -14.63 -0.40 30.69
CA GLN A 198 -14.22 -1.78 30.88
C GLN A 198 -12.70 -1.90 30.93
N SER A 199 -12.22 -2.87 31.71
CA SER A 199 -10.81 -3.24 31.71
C SER A 199 -10.49 -3.98 30.41
N ILE A 200 -9.69 -3.36 29.55
CA ILE A 200 -9.32 -3.90 28.24
C ILE A 200 -7.81 -4.10 28.21
N THR A 201 -7.38 -5.32 27.89
CA THR A 201 -5.97 -5.61 27.58
C THR A 201 -5.84 -5.91 26.10
N ILE A 202 -5.02 -5.14 25.39
CA ILE A 202 -4.81 -5.27 23.94
C ILE A 202 -3.42 -5.82 23.67
N ALA A 203 -3.35 -6.95 22.97
CA ALA A 203 -2.11 -7.47 22.42
C ALA A 203 -1.77 -6.74 21.11
N VAL A 204 -0.54 -6.23 20.99
CA VAL A 204 -0.01 -5.70 19.73
C VAL A 204 1.15 -6.56 19.30
N ILE A 205 1.01 -7.22 18.15
CA ILE A 205 2.01 -8.15 17.62
C ILE A 205 2.76 -7.48 16.47
N GLY A 206 4.07 -7.33 16.60
CA GLY A 206 4.94 -6.73 15.59
C GLY A 206 5.77 -5.56 16.15
N ALA A 207 6.80 -5.15 15.39
CA ALA A 207 7.74 -4.11 15.82
C ALA A 207 8.17 -3.16 14.68
N SER A 208 7.46 -3.22 13.55
CA SER A 208 7.67 -2.30 12.42
C SER A 208 6.93 -0.99 12.63
N HIS A 209 7.07 -0.06 11.69
CA HIS A 209 6.51 1.29 11.78
C HIS A 209 5.00 1.32 12.12
N SER A 210 4.18 0.48 11.50
CA SER A 210 2.75 0.40 11.81
C SER A 210 2.47 -0.12 13.22
N ALA A 211 3.27 -1.06 13.73
CA ALA A 211 3.11 -1.57 15.09
C ALA A 211 3.39 -0.46 16.12
N ILE A 212 4.47 0.31 15.92
CA ILE A 212 4.86 1.39 16.83
C ILE A 212 3.81 2.53 16.81
N LEU A 213 3.26 2.85 15.64
CA LEU A 213 2.12 3.77 15.54
C LEU A 213 0.91 3.31 16.34
N VAL A 214 0.57 2.02 16.27
CA VAL A 214 -0.53 1.45 17.06
C VAL A 214 -0.23 1.55 18.55
N LEU A 215 0.99 1.20 19.00
CA LEU A 215 1.39 1.34 20.40
C LEU A 215 1.25 2.79 20.89
N ARG A 216 1.70 3.76 20.08
CA ARG A 216 1.58 5.18 20.39
C ARG A 216 0.13 5.63 20.50
N ASN A 217 -0.72 5.24 19.54
CA ASN A 217 -2.15 5.55 19.56
C ASN A 217 -2.83 4.98 20.81
N LEU A 218 -2.55 3.71 21.15
CA LEU A 218 -3.09 3.06 22.34
C LEU A 218 -2.59 3.70 23.62
N TYR A 219 -1.31 4.06 23.70
CA TYR A 219 -0.76 4.78 24.85
C TYR A 219 -1.47 6.11 25.08
N TYR A 220 -1.71 6.90 24.03
CA TYR A 220 -2.44 8.16 24.17
C TYR A 220 -3.89 7.96 24.65
N LEU A 221 -4.57 6.90 24.21
CA LEU A 221 -5.88 6.55 24.75
C LEU A 221 -5.80 6.15 26.22
N ALA A 222 -4.86 5.26 26.57
CA ALA A 222 -4.70 4.73 27.92
C ALA A 222 -4.36 5.83 28.95
N SER A 223 -3.51 6.78 28.55
CA SER A 223 -3.08 7.92 29.38
C SER A 223 -4.08 9.08 29.42
N SER A 224 -5.22 8.99 28.71
CA SER A 224 -6.22 10.06 28.67
C SER A 224 -7.64 9.55 28.86
N THR A 225 -8.26 8.99 27.82
CA THR A 225 -9.69 8.71 27.77
C THR A 225 -10.08 7.29 28.18
N HIS A 226 -9.12 6.38 28.27
CA HIS A 226 -9.33 4.95 28.52
C HIS A 226 -8.43 4.46 29.66
N PRO A 227 -8.63 4.94 30.91
CA PRO A 227 -7.69 4.70 32.02
C PRO A 227 -7.54 3.21 32.43
N SER A 228 -8.47 2.36 32.01
CA SER A 228 -8.43 0.90 32.25
C SER A 228 -7.88 0.10 31.05
N LEU A 229 -7.29 0.78 30.06
CA LEU A 229 -6.63 0.16 28.92
C LEU A 229 -5.18 -0.22 29.28
N ALA A 230 -4.87 -1.50 29.11
CA ALA A 230 -3.52 -2.05 29.20
C ALA A 230 -3.05 -2.61 27.84
N ILE A 231 -1.75 -2.59 27.61
CA ILE A 231 -1.13 -2.97 26.34
C ILE A 231 -0.09 -4.06 26.62
N LYS A 232 -0.15 -5.18 25.88
CA LYS A 232 0.94 -6.16 25.82
C LYS A 232 1.56 -6.12 24.42
N TRP A 233 2.82 -5.70 24.34
CA TRP A 233 3.55 -5.58 23.08
C TRP A 233 4.44 -6.80 22.84
N PHE A 234 4.14 -7.57 21.79
CA PHE A 234 4.90 -8.76 21.41
C PHE A 234 5.89 -8.44 20.29
N THR A 235 7.18 -8.62 20.55
CA THR A 235 8.24 -8.35 19.58
C THR A 235 9.31 -9.45 19.53
N ARG A 236 9.76 -9.77 18.32
CA ARG A 236 10.79 -10.79 18.04
C ARG A 236 12.22 -10.26 18.04
N HIS A 237 12.39 -8.95 17.94
CA HIS A 237 13.70 -8.33 17.76
C HIS A 237 13.73 -6.90 18.32
N PRO A 238 14.93 -6.37 18.62
CA PRO A 238 15.10 -4.95 18.89
C PRO A 238 14.58 -4.08 17.75
N LEU A 239 14.18 -2.85 18.09
CA LEU A 239 13.73 -1.89 17.10
C LEU A 239 14.84 -1.58 16.08
N ARG A 240 14.44 -1.33 14.84
CA ARG A 240 15.35 -1.04 13.74
C ARG A 240 14.99 0.32 13.19
N TYR A 241 15.98 1.20 13.09
CA TYR A 241 15.82 2.54 12.58
C TYR A 241 16.38 2.64 11.17
N ALA A 242 15.84 3.57 10.39
CA ALA A 242 16.45 3.96 9.13
C ALA A 242 17.54 4.99 9.40
N GLU A 243 18.68 4.85 8.73
CA GLU A 243 19.84 5.72 8.94
C GLU A 243 20.21 6.41 7.63
N GLU A 244 20.31 7.74 7.66
CA GLU A 244 20.76 8.53 6.49
C GLU A 244 22.26 8.27 6.25
N ARG A 245 22.62 7.84 5.04
CA ARG A 245 23.98 7.49 4.63
C ARG A 245 24.34 8.26 3.36
N GLY A 246 24.51 9.58 3.47
CA GLY A 246 24.82 10.43 2.31
C GLY A 246 23.65 10.51 1.34
N ASP A 247 23.75 9.84 0.19
CA ASP A 247 22.74 9.85 -0.88
C ASP A 247 21.71 8.70 -0.80
N TRP A 248 21.89 7.77 0.14
CA TRP A 248 20.98 6.66 0.39
C TRP A 248 20.60 6.52 1.88
N ILE A 249 19.64 5.64 2.16
CA ILE A 249 19.13 5.39 3.51
C ILE A 249 19.28 3.91 3.81
N TYR A 250 19.99 3.57 4.89
CA TYR A 250 20.06 2.20 5.39
C TYR A 250 18.71 1.81 6.00
N ARG A 251 18.20 0.63 5.65
CA ARG A 251 16.84 0.15 6.01
C ARG A 251 15.75 1.13 5.58
N ASP A 252 15.85 1.64 4.36
CA ASP A 252 14.92 2.62 3.81
C ASP A 252 13.46 2.11 3.75
N ASN A 253 13.26 0.79 3.62
CA ASN A 253 11.93 0.20 3.51
C ASN A 253 11.48 -0.50 4.80
N THR A 254 12.42 -0.81 5.70
CA THR A 254 12.17 -1.66 6.87
C THR A 254 12.41 -0.98 8.22
N GLY A 255 13.13 0.15 8.24
CA GLY A 255 13.45 0.89 9.45
C GLY A 255 12.39 1.93 9.84
N LEU A 256 12.30 2.21 11.15
CA LEU A 256 11.52 3.31 11.70
C LEU A 256 12.09 4.66 11.26
N LYS A 257 11.19 5.62 11.00
CA LYS A 257 11.50 6.97 10.53
C LYS A 257 10.53 7.99 11.11
N GLY A 258 10.88 9.27 10.97
CA GLY A 258 10.00 10.39 11.31
C GLY A 258 9.71 10.48 12.81
N ASP A 259 8.59 11.10 13.14
CA ASP A 259 8.08 11.29 14.50
C ASP A 259 7.92 9.97 15.28
N VAL A 260 7.54 8.89 14.59
CA VAL A 260 7.40 7.56 15.19
C VAL A 260 8.74 6.98 15.64
N ALA A 261 9.81 7.20 14.87
CA ALA A 261 11.15 6.77 15.27
C ALA A 261 11.62 7.50 16.53
N VAL A 262 11.45 8.82 16.55
CA VAL A 262 11.80 9.65 17.72
C VAL A 262 11.03 9.19 18.95
N TRP A 263 9.71 9.03 18.82
CA TRP A 263 8.87 8.55 19.92
C TRP A 263 9.29 7.16 20.41
N ALA A 264 9.68 6.26 19.51
CA ALA A 264 10.14 4.92 19.89
C ALA A 264 11.48 4.96 20.64
N GLN A 265 12.44 5.79 20.19
CA GLN A 265 13.72 5.97 20.87
C GLN A 265 13.57 6.52 22.28
N GLU A 266 12.62 7.45 22.47
CA GLU A 266 12.37 8.08 23.76
C GLU A 266 11.64 7.16 24.75
N ASN A 267 10.86 6.18 24.25
CA ASN A 267 9.90 5.46 25.09
C ASN A 267 10.00 3.93 25.08
N LEU A 268 10.51 3.31 24.02
CA LEU A 268 10.40 1.86 23.79
C LEU A 268 11.73 1.10 23.80
N GLU A 269 12.87 1.80 23.80
CA GLU A 269 14.17 1.15 23.93
C GLU A 269 14.30 0.39 25.25
N GLU A 270 15.09 -0.70 25.27
CA GLU A 270 15.27 -1.57 26.44
C GLU A 270 15.68 -0.79 27.70
N ASP A 271 16.59 0.17 27.55
CA ASP A 271 17.10 1.02 28.62
C ASP A 271 16.20 2.23 28.92
N ARG A 272 15.21 2.51 28.07
CA ARG A 272 14.30 3.66 28.21
C ARG A 272 12.95 3.28 28.77
N LEU A 273 12.34 2.21 28.25
CA LEU A 273 10.98 1.79 28.58
C LEU A 273 10.73 1.71 30.10
N PRO A 274 11.61 1.11 30.93
CA PRO A 274 11.37 1.01 32.38
C PRO A 274 11.19 2.35 33.09
N SER A 275 11.74 3.43 32.53
CA SER A 275 11.66 4.80 33.09
C SER A 275 10.63 5.69 32.38
N SER A 276 10.11 5.26 31.23
CA SER A 276 9.12 6.01 30.45
C SER A 276 7.73 5.89 31.08
N ASP A 277 6.92 6.95 30.98
CA ASP A 277 5.50 6.91 31.33
C ASP A 277 4.71 5.85 30.55
N VAL A 278 5.20 5.43 29.38
CA VAL A 278 4.61 4.34 28.58
C VAL A 278 4.58 3.02 29.36
N SER A 279 5.58 2.75 30.21
CA SER A 279 5.63 1.51 31.01
C SER A 279 4.47 1.33 31.99
N LYS A 280 3.78 2.42 32.36
CA LYS A 280 2.58 2.37 33.21
C LYS A 280 1.41 1.64 32.54
N TYR A 281 1.38 1.63 31.21
CA TYR A 281 0.29 1.10 30.40
C TYR A 281 0.73 -0.07 29.51
N LEU A 282 2.03 -0.17 29.22
CA LEU A 282 2.58 -1.13 28.27
C LEU A 282 3.55 -2.10 28.94
N GLN A 283 3.28 -3.39 28.75
CA GLN A 283 4.20 -4.49 29.05
C GLN A 283 4.83 -5.02 27.76
N LYS A 284 6.16 -5.00 27.66
CA LYS A 284 6.89 -5.63 26.56
C LYS A 284 7.04 -7.13 26.81
N ILE A 285 6.67 -7.93 25.82
CA ILE A 285 6.82 -9.38 25.78
C ILE A 285 7.78 -9.70 24.64
N SER A 286 9.03 -9.99 25.00
CA SER A 286 10.03 -10.44 24.04
C SER A 286 9.76 -11.88 23.64
N THR A 287 9.64 -12.14 22.35
CA THR A 287 9.45 -13.48 21.77
C THR A 287 10.61 -13.84 20.85
N THR A 288 10.71 -15.10 20.48
CA THR A 288 11.65 -15.55 19.44
C THR A 288 10.92 -16.46 18.45
N LYS A 289 11.50 -16.74 17.28
CA LYS A 289 10.90 -17.73 16.36
C LYS A 289 10.70 -19.11 17.01
N ALA A 290 11.53 -19.47 17.99
CA ALA A 290 11.45 -20.75 18.67
C ALA A 290 10.34 -20.78 19.73
N THR A 291 10.18 -19.69 20.49
CA THR A 291 9.28 -19.62 21.65
C THR A 291 7.95 -18.92 21.36
N GLU A 292 7.78 -18.30 20.19
CA GLU A 292 6.64 -17.43 19.86
C GLU A 292 5.28 -18.07 20.17
N GLN A 293 5.08 -19.34 19.84
CA GLN A 293 3.82 -20.03 20.10
C GLN A 293 3.57 -20.30 21.60
N GLU A 294 4.63 -20.53 22.37
CA GLU A 294 4.56 -20.72 23.82
C GLU A 294 4.28 -19.38 24.52
N ASP A 295 5.02 -18.34 24.13
CA ASP A 295 4.83 -16.96 24.62
C ASP A 295 3.41 -16.47 24.30
N TYR A 296 2.91 -16.74 23.09
CA TYR A 296 1.53 -16.40 22.73
C TYR A 296 0.50 -17.14 23.58
N ARG A 297 0.66 -18.45 23.82
CA ARG A 297 -0.26 -19.19 24.71
C ARG A 297 -0.24 -18.63 26.13
N GLU A 298 0.93 -18.28 26.64
CA GLU A 298 1.08 -17.81 28.00
C GLU A 298 0.52 -16.41 28.19
N TYR A 299 0.86 -15.46 27.32
CA TYR A 299 0.54 -14.06 27.57
C TYR A 299 -0.72 -13.55 26.87
N LEU A 300 -1.12 -14.16 25.73
CA LEU A 300 -2.36 -13.75 25.03
C LEU A 300 -3.61 -14.20 25.77
N LYS A 301 -3.53 -15.20 26.66
CA LYS A 301 -4.68 -15.61 27.47
C LYS A 301 -5.24 -14.39 28.21
N ASP A 302 -4.41 -13.54 28.80
CA ASP A 302 -4.90 -12.38 29.57
C ASP A 302 -5.36 -11.21 28.69
N CYS A 303 -5.27 -11.32 27.37
CA CYS A 303 -5.70 -10.29 26.44
C CYS A 303 -7.18 -10.46 26.07
N THR A 304 -7.83 -9.33 25.84
CA THR A 304 -9.23 -9.25 25.37
C THR A 304 -9.29 -8.97 23.88
N HIS A 305 -8.34 -8.18 23.37
CA HIS A 305 -8.26 -7.78 21.98
C HIS A 305 -6.85 -8.01 21.41
N VAL A 306 -6.75 -7.99 20.08
CA VAL A 306 -5.48 -8.09 19.38
C VAL A 306 -5.40 -7.19 18.15
N VAL A 307 -4.21 -6.65 17.90
CA VAL A 307 -3.79 -6.02 16.64
C VAL A 307 -2.57 -6.77 16.11
N GLN A 308 -2.71 -7.39 14.95
CA GLN A 308 -1.60 -8.00 14.22
C GLN A 308 -1.00 -6.98 13.24
N ALA A 309 0.19 -6.47 13.53
CA ALA A 309 0.94 -5.52 12.70
C ALA A 309 2.17 -6.21 12.06
N ILE A 310 1.91 -7.33 11.37
CA ILE A 310 2.92 -8.29 10.90
C ILE A 310 3.20 -8.22 9.39
N GLY A 311 2.77 -7.14 8.74
CA GLY A 311 3.01 -6.88 7.32
C GLY A 311 1.72 -6.89 6.50
N PHE A 312 1.89 -6.96 5.19
CA PHE A 312 0.81 -6.92 4.20
C PHE A 312 0.98 -8.09 3.23
N HIS A 313 -0.14 -8.61 2.72
CA HIS A 313 -0.17 -9.59 1.64
C HIS A 313 -0.82 -8.96 0.40
N ALA A 314 -0.34 -9.34 -0.78
CA ALA A 314 -0.94 -8.90 -2.03
C ALA A 314 -2.43 -9.27 -2.07
N ASN A 315 -3.27 -8.34 -2.52
CA ASN A 315 -4.67 -8.65 -2.77
C ASN A 315 -4.77 -9.66 -3.92
N GLU A 316 -5.88 -10.40 -3.94
CA GLU A 316 -6.18 -11.31 -5.05
C GLU A 316 -6.14 -10.56 -6.38
N ILE A 317 -5.53 -11.20 -7.38
CA ILE A 317 -5.54 -10.75 -8.75
C ILE A 317 -6.66 -11.44 -9.53
N PRO A 318 -7.07 -10.90 -10.69
CA PRO A 318 -8.01 -11.58 -11.58
C PRO A 318 -7.54 -13.00 -11.91
N VAL A 319 -8.48 -13.88 -12.24
CA VAL A 319 -8.12 -15.18 -12.82
C VAL A 319 -7.47 -14.93 -14.18
N LEU A 320 -6.23 -15.35 -14.34
CA LEU A 320 -5.48 -15.21 -15.58
C LEU A 320 -5.33 -16.56 -16.26
N ASP A 321 -5.69 -16.64 -17.55
CA ASP A 321 -5.59 -17.87 -18.33
C ASP A 321 -5.12 -17.64 -19.77
N ARG A 322 -4.71 -18.73 -20.43
CA ARG A 322 -4.48 -18.80 -21.88
C ARG A 322 -5.19 -20.02 -22.44
N GLY A 323 -6.16 -19.80 -23.33
CA GLY A 323 -6.95 -20.89 -23.90
C GLY A 323 -7.68 -21.72 -22.84
N GLY A 324 -8.14 -21.10 -21.75
CA GLY A 324 -8.84 -21.77 -20.65
C GLY A 324 -7.94 -22.49 -19.64
N LYS A 325 -6.61 -22.50 -19.84
CA LYS A 325 -5.66 -23.02 -18.85
C LYS A 325 -5.12 -21.87 -18.00
N LYS A 326 -5.31 -21.96 -16.68
CA LYS A 326 -4.80 -20.98 -15.72
C LYS A 326 -3.27 -20.85 -15.85
N PHE A 327 -2.77 -19.62 -15.83
CA PHE A 327 -1.33 -19.37 -15.77
C PHE A 327 -0.76 -19.78 -14.41
N GLU A 328 0.28 -20.60 -14.42
CA GLU A 328 1.29 -20.59 -13.36
C GLU A 328 2.31 -19.53 -13.73
N MET A 329 2.43 -18.50 -12.89
CA MET A 329 3.23 -17.32 -13.23
C MET A 329 4.11 -16.90 -12.06
N LYS A 330 5.26 -16.32 -12.40
CA LYS A 330 6.19 -15.71 -11.46
C LYS A 330 6.37 -14.25 -11.82
N TYR A 331 6.13 -13.37 -10.84
CA TYR A 331 6.40 -11.95 -11.00
C TYR A 331 7.90 -11.67 -11.00
N ASN A 332 8.36 -10.81 -11.92
CA ASN A 332 9.73 -10.35 -11.99
C ASN A 332 9.82 -8.93 -11.37
N ASN A 333 10.42 -8.84 -10.18
CA ASN A 333 10.53 -7.58 -9.44
C ASN A 333 11.45 -6.52 -10.10
N GLU A 334 12.23 -6.87 -11.13
CA GLU A 334 13.16 -5.96 -11.79
C GLU A 334 12.53 -5.32 -13.04
N THR A 335 11.73 -6.10 -13.77
CA THR A 335 11.06 -5.68 -15.01
C THR A 335 9.61 -5.29 -14.79
N GLY A 336 8.96 -5.79 -13.74
CA GLY A 336 7.52 -5.65 -13.51
C GLY A 336 6.64 -6.53 -14.40
N GLY A 337 7.24 -7.45 -15.18
CA GLY A 337 6.54 -8.44 -15.98
C GLY A 337 6.29 -9.76 -15.23
N PHE A 338 5.72 -10.72 -15.96
CA PHE A 338 5.50 -12.08 -15.47
C PHE A 338 6.13 -13.10 -16.42
N GLU A 339 6.69 -14.16 -15.85
CA GLU A 339 7.19 -15.33 -16.56
C GLU A 339 6.22 -16.49 -16.36
N ASP A 340 6.01 -17.30 -17.40
CA ASP A 340 5.27 -18.57 -17.32
C ASP A 340 6.12 -19.69 -16.69
N SER A 341 5.55 -20.90 -16.59
CA SER A 341 6.24 -22.07 -16.04
C SER A 341 7.51 -22.49 -16.82
N ASP A 342 7.62 -22.10 -18.10
CA ASP A 342 8.81 -22.35 -18.94
C ASP A 342 9.86 -21.24 -18.81
N GLY A 343 9.60 -20.20 -17.98
CA GLY A 343 10.45 -19.03 -17.84
C GLY A 343 10.34 -18.04 -19.00
N LYS A 344 9.25 -18.09 -19.79
CA LYS A 344 9.03 -17.15 -20.90
C LYS A 344 8.17 -15.97 -20.44
N ASP A 345 8.53 -14.78 -20.89
CA ASP A 345 7.75 -13.56 -20.62
C ASP A 345 6.31 -13.68 -21.17
N ILE A 346 5.34 -13.42 -20.29
CA ILE A 346 3.94 -13.28 -20.64
C ILE A 346 3.73 -11.86 -21.18
N LYS A 347 3.75 -11.74 -22.51
CA LYS A 347 3.63 -10.45 -23.20
C LYS A 347 2.37 -9.69 -22.79
N GLY A 348 2.53 -8.39 -22.59
CA GLY A 348 1.43 -7.50 -22.26
C GLY A 348 0.91 -7.63 -20.83
N LEU A 349 1.45 -8.49 -19.97
CA LEU A 349 1.06 -8.59 -18.57
C LEU A 349 2.14 -8.01 -17.67
N TYR A 350 1.78 -6.97 -16.92
CA TYR A 350 2.68 -6.27 -16.03
C TYR A 350 2.01 -5.95 -14.70
N ALA A 351 2.80 -5.59 -13.70
CA ALA A 351 2.29 -5.21 -12.40
C ALA A 351 3.20 -4.20 -11.69
N ALA A 352 2.63 -3.47 -10.74
CA ALA A 352 3.36 -2.53 -9.91
C ALA A 352 2.64 -2.25 -8.59
N GLY A 353 3.38 -1.74 -7.61
CA GLY A 353 2.86 -1.27 -6.34
C GLY A 353 3.23 -2.16 -5.17
N ILE A 354 2.56 -1.99 -4.02
CA ILE A 354 2.87 -2.75 -2.80
C ILE A 354 2.67 -4.27 -2.96
N ALA A 355 1.78 -4.72 -3.84
CA ALA A 355 1.61 -6.13 -4.18
C ALA A 355 2.73 -6.67 -5.09
N PHE A 356 3.35 -5.77 -5.86
CA PHE A 356 4.32 -6.07 -6.91
C PHE A 356 5.50 -5.08 -6.82
N PRO A 357 6.21 -5.04 -5.69
CA PRO A 357 7.21 -4.00 -5.46
C PRO A 357 8.48 -4.27 -6.25
N GLU A 358 9.23 -3.21 -6.56
CA GLU A 358 10.58 -3.33 -7.08
C GLU A 358 11.49 -3.96 -6.03
N ARG A 359 12.33 -4.92 -6.44
CA ARG A 359 13.42 -5.43 -5.60
C ARG A 359 14.60 -4.48 -5.71
N VAL A 360 15.09 -3.99 -4.58
CA VAL A 360 16.26 -3.11 -4.50
C VAL A 360 17.33 -3.73 -3.63
N VAL A 361 18.59 -3.44 -3.95
CA VAL A 361 19.75 -3.84 -3.17
C VAL A 361 20.47 -2.56 -2.75
N ASP A 362 20.69 -2.39 -1.44
CA ASP A 362 21.43 -1.25 -0.92
C ASP A 362 22.95 -1.42 -1.11
N PRO A 363 23.77 -0.37 -0.93
CA PRO A 363 25.22 -0.45 -1.08
C PRO A 363 25.92 -1.46 -0.14
N GLU A 364 25.27 -1.90 0.94
CA GLU A 364 25.77 -2.93 1.86
C GLU A 364 25.31 -4.35 1.46
N GLY A 365 24.59 -4.50 0.35
CA GLY A 365 24.11 -5.78 -0.17
C GLY A 365 22.80 -6.25 0.45
N ASN A 366 22.13 -5.44 1.28
CA ASN A 366 20.85 -5.82 1.84
C ASN A 366 19.74 -5.70 0.79
N VAL A 367 18.88 -6.70 0.74
CA VAL A 367 17.76 -6.76 -0.19
C VAL A 367 16.51 -6.21 0.48
N GLU A 368 15.88 -5.22 -0.15
CA GLU A 368 14.60 -4.66 0.27
C GLU A 368 13.62 -4.59 -0.90
N TYR A 369 12.35 -4.30 -0.59
CA TYR A 369 11.31 -4.08 -1.58
C TYR A 369 10.81 -2.64 -1.50
N ALA A 370 10.89 -1.92 -2.62
CA ALA A 370 10.64 -0.51 -2.67
C ALA A 370 9.14 -0.19 -2.68
N VAL A 371 8.63 0.32 -1.56
CA VAL A 371 7.21 0.67 -1.39
C VAL A 371 7.07 2.15 -1.03
N GLY A 372 6.34 2.90 -1.85
CA GLY A 372 6.05 4.32 -1.64
C GLY A 372 5.87 5.07 -2.96
N LEU A 373 5.17 6.20 -2.92
CA LEU A 373 4.80 6.97 -4.13
C LEU A 373 6.01 7.25 -5.03
N ALA A 374 7.03 7.93 -4.51
CA ALA A 374 8.24 8.26 -5.27
C ALA A 374 8.98 7.03 -5.80
N LYS A 375 8.93 5.91 -5.06
CA LYS A 375 9.56 4.64 -5.45
C LYS A 375 8.81 4.00 -6.61
N PHE A 376 7.47 3.99 -6.58
CA PHE A 376 6.65 3.54 -7.71
C PHE A 376 6.91 4.38 -8.96
N MET A 377 7.04 5.70 -8.81
CA MET A 377 7.39 6.58 -9.93
C MET A 377 8.77 6.28 -10.50
N LYS A 378 9.79 6.13 -9.64
CA LYS A 378 11.14 5.76 -10.08
C LYS A 378 11.15 4.43 -10.83
N PHE A 379 10.46 3.42 -10.30
CA PHE A 379 10.35 2.10 -10.91
C PHE A 379 9.67 2.17 -12.27
N LEU A 380 8.43 2.70 -12.32
CA LEU A 380 7.61 2.72 -13.53
C LEU A 380 8.24 3.57 -14.64
N LYS A 381 8.91 4.68 -14.31
CA LYS A 381 9.67 5.44 -15.31
C LYS A 381 10.76 4.63 -15.99
N ARG A 382 11.38 3.71 -15.26
CA ARG A 382 12.44 2.85 -15.80
C ARG A 382 11.88 1.73 -16.66
N VAL A 383 10.81 1.07 -16.20
CA VAL A 383 10.36 -0.19 -16.80
C VAL A 383 9.25 -0.04 -17.84
N VAL A 384 8.36 0.95 -17.72
CA VAL A 384 7.25 1.13 -18.66
C VAL A 384 7.72 1.29 -20.12
N PRO A 385 8.83 2.00 -20.43
CA PRO A 385 9.34 2.04 -21.80
C PRO A 385 9.58 0.64 -22.39
N SER A 386 10.13 -0.32 -21.63
CA SER A 386 10.38 -1.67 -22.14
C SER A 386 9.12 -2.49 -22.32
N TRP A 387 8.06 -2.20 -21.56
CA TRP A 387 6.73 -2.83 -21.73
C TRP A 387 6.08 -2.46 -23.06
N THR A 388 6.51 -1.34 -23.65
CA THR A 388 5.88 -0.72 -24.80
C THR A 388 6.60 -0.93 -26.13
N LEU A 389 7.77 -1.59 -26.10
CA LEU A 389 8.65 -1.83 -27.27
C LEU A 389 8.15 -2.92 -28.23
N THR A 390 6.89 -3.35 -28.14
CA THR A 390 6.35 -4.47 -28.93
C THR A 390 5.28 -4.06 -29.91
#